data_AF-A0A8T4R727-F1
#
_entry.id   AF-A0A8T4R727-F1
#
_cell.length_a   1.000
_cell.length_b   1.000
_cell.length_c   1.000
_cell.angle_alpha   90.00
_cell.angle_beta   90.00
_cell.angle_gamma   90.00
#
_symmetry.space_group_name_H-M   'P 1'
#
loop_
_entity.id
_entity.type
_entity.pdbx_description
1 polymer ?
#
loop_
_entity_poly.entity_id
_entity_poly.type
_entity_poly.pdbx_seq_one_letter_code
_entity_poly.pdbx_strand_id
1 'polypeptide(L)'
;MADEDIVDEEKTEENEGIYSDEGREEMLDNDEIDSFEEGFMQGAEMDGQKAKCRKCGRILINPKSTVEREVNGKLIWFCSEKCADKYEELQG
;
A
#
# COMPACT_ATOMS: atom_id res chain seq x y z
N MET A 1 38.14 -4.77 25.92
CA MET A 1 38.13 -6.23 26.18
C MET A 1 36.79 -6.70 25.66
N ALA A 2 36.83 -7.51 24.60
CA ALA A 2 35.67 -7.89 23.80
C ALA A 2 34.69 -8.74 24.61
N ASP A 3 33.41 -8.41 24.48
CA ASP A 3 32.28 -9.24 24.88
C ASP A 3 31.63 -9.64 23.55
N GLU A 4 32.10 -10.77 23.00
CA GLU A 4 31.64 -11.36 21.75
C GLU A 4 31.39 -12.84 22.04
N ASP A 5 30.18 -13.18 22.47
CA ASP A 5 29.64 -14.53 22.37
C ASP A 5 28.58 -14.51 21.26
N ILE A 6 29.07 -14.53 20.02
CA ILE A 6 28.29 -14.88 18.84
C ILE A 6 28.06 -16.39 18.94
N VAL A 7 26.81 -16.80 19.12
CA VAL A 7 26.42 -18.21 19.19
C VAL A 7 26.63 -18.82 17.80
N ASP A 8 27.62 -19.69 17.73
CA ASP A 8 28.06 -20.44 16.56
C ASP A 8 26.98 -21.47 16.16
N GLU A 9 26.25 -21.20 15.08
CA GLU A 9 25.30 -22.13 14.46
C GLU A 9 26.06 -23.19 13.64
N GLU A 10 26.62 -24.19 14.31
CA GLU A 10 27.00 -25.45 13.67
C GLU A 10 25.83 -26.44 13.75
N LYS A 11 24.94 -26.40 12.75
CA LYS A 11 24.10 -27.55 12.40
C LYS A 11 24.35 -27.93 10.94
N THR A 12 25.38 -28.74 10.75
CA THR A 12 25.70 -29.43 9.49
C THR A 12 24.79 -30.63 9.31
N GLU A 13 23.67 -30.46 8.60
CA GLU A 13 22.95 -31.56 7.95
C GLU A 13 22.67 -31.08 6.52
N GLU A 14 22.88 -31.96 5.55
CA GLU A 14 22.94 -31.76 4.09
C GLU A 14 22.15 -30.53 3.59
N ASN A 15 22.85 -29.61 2.91
CA ASN A 15 22.33 -28.31 2.49
C ASN A 15 21.36 -28.46 1.30
N GLU A 16 20.20 -29.07 1.54
CA GLU A 16 18.95 -28.85 0.78
C GLU A 16 18.33 -27.51 1.21
N GLY A 17 19.16 -26.48 1.39
CA GLY A 17 18.73 -25.16 1.79
C GLY A 17 18.36 -24.31 0.57
N ILE A 18 17.53 -23.30 0.79
CA ILE A 18 17.16 -22.23 -0.17
C ILE A 18 18.38 -21.58 -0.86
N TYR A 19 19.58 -21.72 -0.27
CA TYR A 19 20.84 -21.16 -0.75
C TYR A 19 21.69 -22.12 -1.59
N SER A 20 21.27 -23.38 -1.78
CA SER A 20 21.92 -24.30 -2.73
C SER A 20 21.45 -24.00 -4.17
N ASP A 21 22.28 -24.31 -5.16
CA ASP A 21 21.93 -24.09 -6.57
C ASP A 21 20.65 -24.85 -6.97
N GLU A 22 20.48 -26.09 -6.49
CA GLU A 22 19.28 -26.91 -6.72
C GLU A 22 18.03 -26.35 -6.01
N GLY A 23 18.16 -25.92 -4.74
CA GLY A 23 17.06 -25.30 -4.00
C GLY A 23 16.61 -23.95 -4.57
N ARG A 24 17.51 -23.25 -5.26
CA ARG A 24 17.21 -21.99 -5.96
C ARG A 24 16.48 -22.23 -7.28
N GLU A 25 16.83 -23.29 -8.01
CA GLU A 25 16.18 -23.66 -9.26
C GLU A 25 14.72 -24.09 -9.02
N GLU A 26 14.46 -24.87 -7.96
CA GLU A 26 13.10 -25.31 -7.59
C GLU A 26 12.13 -24.15 -7.28
N MET A 27 12.63 -23.06 -6.67
CA MET A 27 11.80 -21.89 -6.38
C MET A 27 11.46 -21.03 -7.61
N LEU A 28 12.24 -21.13 -8.69
CA LEU A 28 12.01 -20.39 -9.93
C LEU A 28 10.96 -21.06 -10.82
N ASP A 29 10.74 -22.37 -10.67
CA ASP A 29 9.75 -23.12 -11.47
C ASP A 29 8.29 -22.78 -11.10
N ASN A 30 8.06 -22.14 -9.94
CA ASN A 30 6.74 -21.69 -9.48
C ASN A 30 6.63 -20.14 -9.44
N ASP A 31 7.31 -19.44 -10.34
CA ASP A 31 7.29 -17.97 -10.47
C ASP A 31 6.06 -17.45 -11.25
N GLU A 32 5.09 -18.33 -11.57
CA GLU A 32 3.83 -17.91 -12.20
C GLU A 32 2.94 -17.25 -11.13
N ILE A 33 2.94 -15.92 -11.13
CA ILE A 33 2.09 -15.10 -10.26
C ILE A 33 0.63 -15.41 -10.59
N ASP A 34 -0.10 -16.02 -9.65
CA ASP A 34 -1.54 -16.24 -9.82
C ASP A 34 -2.28 -14.89 -9.86
N SER A 35 -3.42 -14.82 -10.54
CA SER A 35 -4.21 -13.59 -10.67
C SER A 35 -4.59 -12.95 -9.32
N PHE A 36 -4.63 -13.73 -8.23
CA PHE A 36 -4.81 -13.20 -6.88
C PHE A 36 -3.58 -12.43 -6.36
N GLU A 37 -2.36 -12.91 -6.64
CA GLU A 37 -1.10 -12.28 -6.23
C GLU A 37 -0.80 -11.01 -7.03
N GLU A 38 -1.21 -10.95 -8.30
CA GLU A 38 -1.16 -9.72 -9.10
C GLU A 38 -1.95 -8.57 -8.43
N GLY A 39 -3.11 -8.89 -7.85
CA GLY A 39 -3.94 -7.90 -7.14
C GLY A 39 -3.29 -7.33 -5.88
N PHE A 40 -2.40 -8.11 -5.24
CA PHE A 40 -1.64 -7.64 -4.08
C PHE A 40 -0.46 -6.76 -4.51
N MET A 41 0.23 -7.10 -5.60
CA MET A 41 1.32 -6.29 -6.16
C MET A 41 0.86 -4.96 -6.76
N GLN A 42 -0.32 -4.92 -7.37
CA GLN A 42 -0.88 -3.69 -7.94
C GLN A 42 -1.18 -2.63 -6.87
N GLY A 43 -1.33 -3.04 -5.61
CA GLY A 43 -1.77 -2.17 -4.53
C GLY A 43 -3.21 -1.68 -4.75
N ALA A 44 -3.85 -1.17 -3.69
CA ALA A 44 -5.15 -0.54 -3.87
C ALA A 44 -4.96 0.75 -4.69
N GLU A 45 -5.35 0.72 -5.97
CA GLU A 45 -5.27 1.83 -6.91
C GLU A 45 -6.05 3.05 -6.40
N MET A 46 -5.44 3.90 -5.57
CA MET A 46 -5.76 5.31 -5.28
C MET A 46 -7.22 5.73 -4.95
N ASP A 47 -8.20 4.83 -5.02
CA ASP A 47 -9.63 5.08 -4.83
C ASP A 47 -9.95 5.27 -3.33
N GLY A 48 -9.04 4.81 -2.46
CA GLY A 48 -9.06 5.13 -1.03
C GLY A 48 -8.96 6.64 -0.73
N GLN A 49 -8.40 7.45 -1.63
CA GLN A 49 -8.40 8.92 -1.45
C GLN A 49 -9.77 9.54 -1.78
N LYS A 50 -10.54 8.94 -2.69
CA LYS A 50 -11.92 9.36 -3.00
C LYS A 50 -12.87 9.03 -1.85
N ALA A 51 -12.50 8.08 -1.00
CA ALA A 51 -13.27 7.68 0.16
C ALA A 51 -13.15 8.65 1.36
N LYS A 52 -12.37 9.74 1.29
CA LYS A 52 -12.19 10.68 2.41
C LYS A 52 -12.34 12.14 1.98
N CYS A 53 -13.04 12.92 2.82
CA CYS A 53 -13.13 14.37 2.65
C CYS A 53 -11.74 15.00 2.81
N ARG A 54 -11.28 15.75 1.82
CA ARG A 54 -9.94 16.37 1.86
C ARG A 54 -9.77 17.39 2.99
N LYS A 55 -10.84 18.09 3.37
CA LYS A 55 -10.80 19.14 4.39
C LYS A 55 -10.84 18.59 5.82
N CYS A 56 -11.66 17.58 6.09
CA CYS A 56 -11.89 17.09 7.46
C CYS A 56 -11.46 15.64 7.70
N GLY A 57 -11.02 14.91 6.67
CA GLY A 57 -10.61 13.51 6.76
C GLY A 57 -11.74 12.51 6.96
N ARG A 58 -13.00 12.96 7.05
CA ARG A 58 -14.16 12.08 7.26
C ARG A 58 -14.36 11.15 6.08
N ILE A 59 -14.63 9.87 6.36
CA ILE A 59 -14.97 8.87 5.36
C ILE A 59 -16.27 9.26 4.64
N LEU A 60 -16.24 9.20 3.32
CA LEU A 60 -17.33 9.49 2.42
C LEU A 60 -18.11 8.20 2.17
N ILE A 61 -18.95 7.83 3.13
CA ILE A 61 -19.69 6.56 3.11
C ILE A 61 -20.76 6.57 2.00
N ASN A 62 -21.33 7.74 1.70
CA ASN A 62 -22.41 7.88 0.72
C ASN A 62 -21.99 8.71 -0.50
N PRO A 63 -22.06 8.14 -1.72
CA PRO A 63 -21.76 8.86 -2.96
C PRO A 63 -22.80 9.96 -3.29
N LYS A 64 -24.02 9.90 -2.72
CA LYS A 64 -25.06 10.92 -2.94
C LYS A 64 -24.91 12.19 -2.11
N SER A 65 -24.15 12.14 -1.01
CA SER A 65 -23.96 13.26 -0.09
C SER A 65 -22.57 13.86 -0.18
N THR A 66 -21.77 13.36 -1.12
CA THR A 66 -20.44 13.86 -1.43
C THR A 66 -20.53 15.00 -2.42
N VAL A 67 -19.68 16.00 -2.22
CA VAL A 67 -19.56 17.15 -3.11
C VAL A 67 -18.22 17.04 -3.81
N GLU A 68 -18.20 17.10 -5.14
CA GLU A 68 -16.97 17.21 -5.93
C GLU A 68 -16.69 18.67 -6.28
N ARG A 69 -15.42 19.08 -6.19
CA ARG A 69 -14.94 20.38 -6.65
C ARG A 69 -13.58 20.25 -7.30
N GLU A 70 -13.34 21.07 -8.31
CA GLU A 70 -12.03 21.19 -8.94
C GLU A 70 -11.24 22.31 -8.24
N VAL A 71 -10.10 21.95 -7.66
CA VAL A 71 -9.20 22.90 -6.98
C VAL A 71 -7.79 22.67 -7.50
N ASN A 72 -7.16 23.72 -8.05
CA ASN A 72 -5.83 23.63 -8.67
C ASN A 72 -5.75 22.54 -9.78
N GLY A 73 -6.81 22.40 -10.59
CA GLY A 73 -6.88 21.40 -11.67
C GLY A 73 -7.00 19.95 -11.20
N LYS A 74 -7.31 19.72 -9.91
CA LYS A 74 -7.55 18.39 -9.35
C LYS A 74 -8.98 18.30 -8.83
N LEU A 75 -9.68 17.22 -9.19
CA LEU A 75 -10.96 16.86 -8.61
C LEU A 75 -10.78 16.38 -7.17
N ILE A 76 -11.47 17.02 -6.24
CA ILE A 76 -11.41 16.73 -4.80
C ILE A 76 -12.83 16.52 -4.27
N TRP A 77 -12.99 15.52 -3.39
CA TRP A 77 -14.26 15.17 -2.75
C TRP A 77 -14.37 15.70 -1.31
N PHE A 78 -15.58 16.14 -0.97
CA PHE A 78 -15.92 16.72 0.33
C PHE A 78 -17.18 16.10 0.91
N CYS A 79 -17.29 16.09 2.24
CA CYS A 79 -18.47 15.58 2.95
C CYS A 79 -19.66 16.55 2.94
N SER A 80 -19.45 17.80 2.54
CA SER A 80 -20.47 18.84 2.47
C SER A 80 -19.97 20.06 1.70
N GLU A 81 -20.89 20.88 1.18
CA GLU A 81 -20.57 22.13 0.47
C GLU A 81 -19.75 23.09 1.35
N LYS A 82 -20.07 23.18 2.65
CA LYS A 82 -19.32 23.99 3.62
C LYS A 82 -17.84 23.60 3.75
N CYS A 83 -17.51 22.33 3.50
CA CYS A 83 -16.12 21.87 3.54
C CYS A 83 -15.40 22.15 2.23
N ALA A 84 -16.11 22.12 1.11
CA ALA A 84 -15.58 22.48 -0.19
C ALA A 84 -15.26 23.98 -0.26
N ASP A 85 -16.21 24.83 0.13
CA ASP A 85 -16.10 26.30 0.09
C ASP A 85 -14.89 26.79 0.91
N LYS A 86 -14.81 26.35 2.18
CA LYS A 86 -13.66 26.66 3.05
C LYS A 86 -12.32 26.15 2.52
N TYR A 87 -12.34 25.05 1.77
CA TYR A 87 -11.11 24.50 1.19
C TYR A 87 -10.69 25.32 -0.02
N GLU A 88 -11.62 25.74 -0.87
CA GLU A 88 -11.36 26.67 -1.97
C GLU A 88 -10.80 28.01 -1.45
N GLU A 89 -11.41 28.59 -0.41
CA GLU A 89 -10.91 29.82 0.25
C GLU A 89 -9.48 29.68 0.80
N LEU A 90 -9.07 28.48 1.22
CA LEU A 90 -7.73 28.20 1.74
C LEU A 90 -6.69 27.90 0.65
N GLN A 91 -7.12 27.73 -0.61
CA GLN A 91 -6.24 27.35 -1.73
C GLN A 91 -6.09 28.48 -2.77
N GLY A 92 -6.80 29.61 -2.61
CA GLY A 92 -6.59 30.87 -3.32
C GLY A 92 -5.71 31.83 -2.55
#